data_AF-A0A2C5ZW18-F1
#
_entry.id   AF-A0A2C5ZW18-F1
#
_cell.length_a   1.000
_cell.length_b   1.000
_cell.length_c   1.000
_cell.angle_alpha   90.00
_cell.angle_beta   90.00
_cell.angle_gamma   90.00
#
_symmetry.space_group_name_H-M   'P 1'
#
loop_
_entity.id
_entity.type
_entity.pdbx_description
1 polymer ?
#
loop_
_entity_poly.entity_id
_entity_poly.type
_entity_poly.pdbx_seq_one_letter_code
_entity_poly.pdbx_strand_id
1 'polypeptide(L)'
;MDNSGFGSALRSFWHTMTSYDRHSSYHSPHRTGRHVPLQNGRNSILTGVATASDSHADVSYTYSDDTARASPLVGPASNGAYSPGMRSVAAKQADGFEVQSPGDVPMQPFADGLPPPPPVSHSWKRIDAWAEDNYPELFDQLCEGATTNDLNDLEHQLDCSLPQDVRESLMIHDGQERGGTPTGIVFGSMLMDCEEIVQEWETWRKVNQQFLLDAPSPPPVTPLKAFVGGAASSEASSSRQRPSSSSSASNGDEWRQTLLSRQDSVPPNAVQRTYAHVGWIPLVRDWGGNNLAVDLAPGPGGRWGQIVLFGRDYDTKYVVARSWAAFLALWRAQAAGI
;
A
#
# COMPACT_ATOMS: atom_id res chain seq x y z
N MET A 1 18.88 19.76 31.96
CA MET A 1 20.32 19.74 31.68
C MET A 1 20.51 18.93 30.41
N ASP A 2 20.61 19.65 29.32
CA ASP A 2 20.64 19.18 27.94
C ASP A 2 21.97 18.51 27.63
N ASN A 3 21.90 17.22 27.27
CA ASN A 3 23.03 16.48 26.69
C ASN A 3 22.69 16.01 25.26
N SER A 4 21.83 16.78 24.57
CA SER A 4 21.03 16.34 23.41
C SER A 4 21.68 16.51 22.04
N GLY A 5 22.81 17.22 21.91
CA GLY A 5 23.45 17.46 20.60
C GLY A 5 24.50 16.41 20.21
N PHE A 6 25.56 16.28 21.00
CA PHE A 6 26.75 15.53 20.60
C PHE A 6 26.57 14.01 20.62
N GLY A 7 25.93 13.47 21.67
CA GLY A 7 25.64 12.04 21.75
C GLY A 7 24.64 11.58 20.69
N SER A 8 23.73 12.46 20.27
CA SER A 8 22.80 12.19 19.18
C SER A 8 23.52 12.10 17.84
N ALA A 9 24.39 13.08 17.56
CA ALA A 9 25.17 13.11 16.34
C ALA A 9 26.10 11.88 16.20
N LEU A 10 26.75 11.46 17.30
CA LEU A 10 27.57 10.24 17.29
C LEU A 10 26.76 8.97 17.03
N ARG A 11 25.57 8.83 17.64
CA ARG A 11 24.69 7.68 17.38
C ARG A 11 24.16 7.68 15.95
N SER A 12 23.82 8.84 15.40
CA SER A 12 23.41 8.96 13.99
C SER A 12 24.56 8.58 13.06
N PHE A 13 25.77 9.09 13.32
CA PHE A 13 26.96 8.75 12.54
C PHE A 13 27.26 7.25 12.59
N TRP A 14 27.25 6.67 13.79
CA TRP A 14 27.46 5.23 13.98
C TRP A 14 26.37 4.41 13.31
N HIS A 15 25.12 4.86 13.35
CA HIS A 15 24.00 4.23 12.66
C HIS A 15 24.21 4.24 11.14
N THR A 16 24.55 5.38 10.56
CA THR A 16 24.88 5.47 9.12
C THR A 16 26.07 4.59 8.74
N MET A 17 27.05 4.42 9.63
CA MET A 17 28.24 3.62 9.35
C MET A 17 28.04 2.11 9.53
N THR A 18 27.08 1.70 10.36
CA THR A 18 26.88 0.29 10.74
C THR A 18 25.53 -0.30 10.33
N SER A 19 24.61 0.53 9.85
CA SER A 19 23.30 0.10 9.37
C SER A 19 23.21 0.22 7.85
N TYR A 20 22.50 -0.71 7.24
CA TYR A 20 22.08 -0.63 5.83
C TYR A 20 20.79 0.18 5.65
N ASP A 21 20.27 0.75 6.74
CA ASP A 21 19.07 1.58 6.73
C ASP A 21 19.36 2.91 6.03
N ARG A 22 18.68 3.15 4.90
CA ARG A 22 18.84 4.38 4.11
C ARG A 22 17.97 5.50 4.64
N HIS A 23 16.78 5.18 5.16
CA HIS A 23 15.75 6.16 5.53
C HIS A 23 15.44 6.20 7.03
N SER A 24 15.55 5.07 7.71
CA SER A 24 15.25 4.99 9.14
C SER A 24 16.39 5.58 9.98
N SER A 25 16.00 6.32 11.01
CA SER A 25 16.96 6.94 11.93
C SER A 25 17.19 6.07 13.17
N TYR A 26 18.29 6.33 13.91
CA TYR A 26 18.61 5.57 15.11
C TYR A 26 17.56 5.66 16.23
N HIS A 27 16.67 6.65 16.17
CA HIS A 27 15.54 6.85 17.10
C HIS A 27 14.26 6.17 16.65
N SER A 28 14.25 5.52 15.49
CA SER A 28 13.08 4.79 15.01
C SER A 28 12.60 3.83 16.10
N PRO A 29 11.32 3.92 16.51
CA PRO A 29 10.74 3.02 17.50
C PRO A 29 10.91 1.55 17.11
N HIS A 30 10.90 1.28 15.80
CA HIS A 30 10.96 -0.04 15.19
C HIS A 30 12.33 -0.71 15.33
N ARG A 31 13.40 0.07 15.51
CA ARG A 31 14.75 -0.46 15.78
C ARG A 31 14.95 -0.90 17.25
N THR A 32 14.19 -0.33 18.19
CA THR A 32 14.42 -0.52 19.64
C THR A 32 13.72 -1.73 20.26
N GLY A 33 13.14 -2.64 19.45
CA GLY A 33 12.41 -3.81 19.96
C GLY A 33 11.14 -3.45 20.75
N ARG A 34 10.70 -2.18 20.67
CA ARG A 34 9.51 -1.69 21.35
C ARG A 34 8.33 -1.78 20.37
N HIS A 35 7.75 -2.98 20.29
CA HIS A 35 6.59 -3.29 19.47
C HIS A 35 5.44 -2.31 19.74
N VAL A 36 5.13 -1.44 18.78
CA VAL A 36 3.89 -0.64 18.76
C VAL A 36 2.92 -1.37 17.84
N PRO A 37 1.89 -2.04 18.35
CA PRO A 37 0.88 -2.64 17.50
C PRO A 37 0.16 -1.52 16.75
N LEU A 38 0.26 -1.50 15.41
CA LEU A 38 -0.67 -0.72 14.59
C LEU A 38 -2.08 -1.25 14.88
N GLN A 39 -2.95 -0.36 15.32
CA GLN A 39 -4.29 -0.72 15.73
C GLN A 39 -5.10 -1.00 14.45
N ASN A 40 -5.19 -2.28 14.06
CA ASN A 40 -5.97 -2.75 12.91
C ASN A 40 -7.44 -2.29 13.04
N GLY A 41 -7.76 -1.19 12.37
CA GLY A 41 -9.11 -0.68 12.20
C GLY A 41 -9.92 -1.58 11.29
N ARG A 42 -10.63 -2.54 11.91
CA ARG A 42 -11.79 -3.32 11.42
C ARG A 42 -11.53 -4.55 10.54
N ASN A 43 -11.78 -5.70 11.18
CA ASN A 43 -12.26 -6.98 10.64
C ASN A 43 -11.31 -7.81 9.78
N SER A 44 -10.36 -8.47 10.44
CA SER A 44 -9.96 -9.83 10.03
C SER A 44 -9.76 -10.67 11.29
N ILE A 45 -10.71 -11.59 11.54
CA ILE A 45 -10.47 -12.73 12.42
C ILE A 45 -9.62 -13.68 11.60
N LEU A 46 -8.30 -13.70 11.81
CA LEU A 46 -7.50 -14.90 11.59
C LEU A 46 -6.44 -15.04 12.68
N THR A 47 -6.58 -16.16 13.36
CA THR A 47 -5.80 -16.77 14.42
C THR A 47 -4.30 -16.77 14.12
N GLY A 48 -3.51 -16.41 15.13
CA GLY A 48 -2.07 -16.27 15.00
C GLY A 48 -1.29 -17.58 14.86
N VAL A 49 -0.15 -17.47 14.19
CA VAL A 49 1.07 -18.22 14.48
C VAL A 49 2.21 -17.21 14.42
N ALA A 50 2.73 -16.85 15.58
CA ALA A 50 3.98 -16.13 15.70
C ALA A 50 5.12 -17.15 15.56
N THR A 51 5.79 -17.21 14.41
CA THR A 51 7.11 -17.82 14.34
C THR A 51 8.14 -16.76 14.67
N ALA A 52 8.43 -16.63 15.97
CA ALA A 52 9.69 -16.05 16.41
C ALA A 52 10.81 -16.95 15.86
N SER A 53 11.57 -16.42 14.90
CA SER A 53 12.74 -17.11 14.36
C SER A 53 13.86 -16.96 15.39
N ASP A 54 13.95 -17.96 16.27
CA ASP A 54 14.99 -18.06 17.28
C ASP A 54 16.29 -18.54 16.62
N SER A 55 17.34 -17.78 16.86
CA SER A 55 18.69 -17.98 16.37
C SER A 55 19.36 -19.18 17.05
N HIS A 56 19.90 -20.13 16.29
CA HIS A 56 20.96 -21.01 16.78
C HIS A 56 22.00 -21.29 15.70
N ALA A 57 23.24 -20.95 16.03
CA ALA A 57 24.45 -21.26 15.28
C ALA A 57 25.01 -22.64 15.67
N ASP A 58 25.78 -23.19 14.73
CA ASP A 58 26.83 -24.21 14.84
C ASP A 58 26.45 -25.68 15.16
N VAL A 59 26.83 -26.61 14.27
CA VAL A 59 28.07 -27.42 14.31
C VAL A 59 28.02 -28.61 13.32
N SER A 60 28.99 -28.63 12.40
CA SER A 60 29.74 -29.75 11.79
C SER A 60 29.12 -31.16 11.58
N TYR A 61 29.05 -31.53 10.29
CA TYR A 61 29.44 -32.81 9.63
C TYR A 61 29.66 -34.07 10.48
N THR A 62 28.99 -35.17 10.10
CA THR A 62 29.61 -36.51 10.09
C THR A 62 29.02 -37.37 8.98
N TYR A 63 29.93 -37.90 8.17
CA TYR A 63 29.74 -38.85 7.08
C TYR A 63 29.43 -40.25 7.67
N SER A 64 28.46 -40.97 7.13
CA SER A 64 28.39 -42.43 7.21
C SER A 64 27.58 -42.97 6.02
N ASP A 65 28.25 -43.84 5.30
CA ASP A 65 27.81 -44.57 4.12
C ASP A 65 27.11 -45.89 4.51
N ASP A 66 26.48 -46.48 3.50
CA ASP A 66 26.30 -47.90 3.23
C ASP A 66 24.93 -48.59 3.42
N THR A 67 24.38 -48.93 2.24
CA THR A 67 23.70 -50.17 1.81
C THR A 67 22.53 -50.79 2.58
N ALA A 68 21.34 -50.83 1.93
CA ALA A 68 20.67 -52.09 1.56
C ALA A 68 19.38 -51.85 0.73
N ARG A 69 19.31 -52.56 -0.41
CA ARG A 69 18.13 -52.74 -1.27
C ARG A 69 17.03 -53.55 -0.56
N ALA A 70 15.76 -53.18 -0.79
CA ALA A 70 14.68 -54.15 -0.99
C ALA A 70 13.44 -53.49 -1.64
N SER A 71 13.12 -53.90 -2.86
CA SER A 71 11.80 -53.68 -3.50
C SER A 71 10.79 -54.72 -2.98
N PRO A 72 9.50 -54.40 -2.78
CA PRO A 72 8.49 -55.44 -2.65
C PRO A 72 7.80 -55.73 -3.99
N LEU A 73 7.59 -57.02 -4.21
CA LEU A 73 6.93 -57.67 -5.33
C LEU A 73 5.45 -57.27 -5.47
N VAL A 74 5.00 -57.22 -6.72
CA VAL A 74 3.58 -57.21 -7.13
C VAL A 74 3.03 -58.64 -7.07
N GLY A 75 1.94 -58.84 -6.33
CA GLY A 75 1.10 -60.05 -6.32
C GLY A 75 -0.29 -59.77 -6.90
N PRO A 76 -1.02 -60.80 -7.37
CA PRO A 76 -2.02 -60.66 -8.44
C PRO A 76 -3.39 -60.19 -7.95
N ALA A 77 -4.09 -59.51 -8.87
CA ALA A 77 -5.44 -59.01 -8.72
C ALA A 77 -6.46 -60.15 -8.51
N SER A 78 -7.36 -59.96 -7.54
CA SER A 78 -8.61 -60.70 -7.44
C SER A 78 -9.79 -59.74 -7.65
N ASN A 79 -10.73 -60.17 -8.49
CA ASN A 79 -11.95 -59.47 -8.88
C ASN A 79 -12.76 -58.99 -7.66
N GLY A 80 -12.86 -57.68 -7.49
CA GLY A 80 -13.82 -57.02 -6.60
C GLY A 80 -14.57 -55.94 -7.38
N ALA A 81 -15.90 -56.04 -7.40
CA ALA A 81 -16.80 -55.14 -8.09
C ALA A 81 -16.61 -53.67 -7.65
N TYR A 82 -16.55 -52.75 -8.61
CA TYR A 82 -16.51 -51.33 -8.33
C TYR A 82 -17.89 -50.88 -7.80
N SER A 83 -17.91 -50.25 -6.63
CA SER A 83 -19.09 -49.55 -6.11
C SER A 83 -18.71 -48.08 -5.92
N PRO A 84 -19.19 -47.16 -6.78
CA PRO A 84 -18.92 -45.74 -6.64
C PRO A 84 -19.56 -45.19 -5.36
N GLY A 85 -18.77 -44.56 -4.49
CA GLY A 85 -19.29 -43.79 -3.34
C GLY A 85 -18.76 -44.13 -1.95
N MET A 86 -17.94 -45.17 -1.78
CA MET A 86 -17.47 -45.61 -0.45
C MET A 86 -16.11 -45.02 -0.03
N ARG A 87 -15.46 -44.18 -0.84
CA ARG A 87 -14.13 -43.61 -0.52
C ARG A 87 -14.17 -42.48 0.51
N SER A 88 -15.32 -41.81 0.64
CA SER A 88 -15.48 -40.64 1.51
C SER A 88 -15.60 -40.97 3.00
N VAL A 89 -15.92 -42.23 3.35
CA VAL A 89 -16.06 -42.65 4.76
C VAL A 89 -14.73 -43.13 5.37
N ALA A 90 -13.79 -43.64 4.58
CA ALA A 90 -12.48 -44.06 5.07
C ALA A 90 -11.52 -42.89 5.34
N ALA A 91 -11.75 -41.72 4.72
CA ALA A 91 -10.92 -40.52 4.91
C ALA A 91 -11.22 -39.74 6.20
N LYS A 92 -12.25 -40.12 6.98
CA LYS A 92 -12.63 -39.43 8.23
C LYS A 92 -12.06 -40.06 9.50
N GLN A 93 -11.22 -41.09 9.40
CA GLN A 93 -10.82 -41.87 10.58
C GLN A 93 -9.33 -42.23 10.68
N ALA A 94 -8.45 -41.50 9.97
CA ALA A 94 -7.00 -41.65 10.13
C ALA A 94 -6.36 -40.29 10.44
N ASP A 95 -5.63 -40.26 11.55
CA ASP A 95 -4.87 -39.11 12.05
C ASP A 95 -3.96 -38.49 10.97
N GLY A 96 -4.16 -37.19 10.74
CA GLY A 96 -3.10 -36.18 10.79
C GLY A 96 -1.91 -36.24 9.82
N PHE A 97 -1.93 -37.05 8.76
CA PHE A 97 -0.87 -36.99 7.72
C PHE A 97 -1.48 -37.03 6.31
N GLU A 98 -1.69 -35.84 5.72
CA GLU A 98 -2.09 -35.71 4.32
C GLU A 98 -0.95 -36.15 3.40
N VAL A 99 -1.04 -37.37 2.91
CA VAL A 99 -0.30 -37.82 1.72
C VAL A 99 -0.92 -37.13 0.52
N GLN A 100 -0.32 -36.02 0.07
CA GLN A 100 -0.66 -35.36 -1.19
C GLN A 100 -0.53 -36.38 -2.34
N SER A 101 -1.63 -36.67 -3.01
CA SER A 101 -1.61 -37.44 -4.26
C SER A 101 -1.00 -36.60 -5.37
N PRO A 102 -0.12 -37.14 -6.23
CA PRO A 102 0.46 -36.40 -7.35
C PRO A 102 -0.63 -36.21 -8.43
N GLY A 103 -1.36 -35.09 -8.35
CA GLY A 103 -2.42 -34.75 -9.31
C GLY A 103 -3.39 -33.66 -8.85
N ASP A 104 -3.46 -33.38 -7.55
CA ASP A 104 -4.32 -32.30 -7.04
C ASP A 104 -3.60 -30.95 -7.20
N VAL A 105 -3.76 -30.33 -8.37
CA VAL A 105 -3.40 -28.93 -8.56
C VAL A 105 -4.32 -28.10 -7.65
N PRO A 106 -3.80 -27.41 -6.62
CA PRO A 106 -4.63 -26.57 -5.78
C PRO A 106 -5.28 -25.50 -6.66
N MET A 107 -6.61 -25.44 -6.68
CA MET A 107 -7.36 -24.43 -7.41
C MET A 107 -6.93 -23.05 -6.89
N GLN A 108 -6.14 -22.33 -7.68
CA GLN A 108 -5.74 -20.98 -7.32
C GLN A 108 -6.99 -20.09 -7.26
N PRO A 109 -7.11 -19.21 -6.26
CA PRO A 109 -8.21 -18.27 -6.20
C PRO A 109 -8.09 -17.28 -7.35
N PHE A 110 -8.82 -17.53 -8.44
CA PHE A 110 -8.96 -16.58 -9.53
C PHE A 110 -9.80 -15.40 -9.02
N ALA A 111 -9.13 -14.31 -8.63
CA ALA A 111 -9.81 -13.04 -8.36
C ALA A 111 -10.35 -12.50 -9.70
N ASP A 112 -11.67 -12.33 -9.79
CA ASP A 112 -12.38 -11.78 -10.97
C ASP A 112 -12.12 -12.56 -12.28
N GLY A 113 -11.81 -13.86 -12.20
CA GLY A 113 -11.59 -14.72 -13.36
C GLY A 113 -10.23 -14.54 -14.06
N LEU A 114 -9.35 -13.69 -13.53
CA LEU A 114 -7.98 -13.52 -14.02
C LEU A 114 -7.00 -14.32 -13.17
N PRO A 115 -5.90 -14.84 -13.75
CA PRO A 115 -4.85 -15.48 -12.98
C PRO A 115 -4.24 -14.47 -11.98
N PRO A 116 -3.76 -14.94 -10.82
CA PRO A 116 -3.01 -14.07 -9.91
C PRO A 116 -1.80 -13.46 -10.65
N PRO A 117 -1.43 -12.21 -10.32
CA PRO A 117 -0.24 -11.61 -10.91
C PRO A 117 1.01 -12.44 -10.54
N PRO A 118 2.06 -12.43 -11.38
CA PRO A 118 3.33 -13.05 -11.03
C PRO A 118 3.92 -12.39 -9.78
N PRO A 119 4.82 -13.09 -9.05
CA PRO A 119 5.56 -12.49 -7.94
C PRO A 119 6.29 -11.22 -8.37
N VAL A 120 6.33 -10.22 -7.49
CA VAL A 120 6.94 -8.92 -7.75
C VAL A 120 8.42 -9.07 -8.15
N SER A 121 9.15 -9.94 -7.47
CA SER A 121 10.54 -10.27 -7.78
C SER A 121 10.76 -10.86 -9.18
N HIS A 122 9.79 -11.59 -9.73
CA HIS A 122 9.89 -12.10 -11.10
C HIS A 122 9.73 -10.97 -12.12
N SER A 123 8.79 -10.05 -11.87
CA SER A 123 8.57 -8.91 -12.77
C SER A 123 9.79 -7.99 -12.77
N TRP A 124 10.35 -7.66 -11.60
CA TRP A 124 11.55 -6.83 -11.48
C TRP A 124 12.75 -7.43 -12.20
N LYS A 125 13.09 -8.70 -11.96
CA LYS A 125 14.19 -9.37 -12.67
C LYS A 125 14.16 -9.21 -14.19
N ARG A 126 12.96 -9.17 -14.78
CA ARG A 126 12.78 -8.97 -16.22
C ARG A 126 12.89 -7.51 -16.64
N ILE A 127 12.39 -6.61 -15.82
CA ILE A 127 12.54 -5.16 -16.01
C ILE A 127 14.02 -4.79 -15.92
N ASP A 128 14.74 -5.33 -14.93
CA ASP A 128 16.17 -5.12 -14.69
C ASP A 128 16.98 -5.59 -15.88
N ALA A 129 16.78 -6.82 -16.34
CA ALA A 129 17.46 -7.34 -17.52
C ALA A 129 17.17 -6.50 -18.78
N TRP A 130 15.93 -6.05 -18.95
CA TRP A 130 15.59 -5.17 -20.08
C TRP A 130 16.26 -3.80 -19.96
N ALA A 131 16.30 -3.21 -18.76
CA ALA A 131 16.93 -1.93 -18.51
C ALA A 131 18.44 -2.00 -18.70
N GLU A 132 19.09 -3.06 -18.21
CA GLU A 132 20.51 -3.34 -18.42
C GLU A 132 20.86 -3.48 -19.92
N ASP A 133 20.03 -4.18 -20.70
CA ASP A 133 20.27 -4.41 -22.12
C ASP A 133 19.98 -3.17 -23.01
N ASN A 134 18.94 -2.39 -22.68
CA ASN A 134 18.42 -1.34 -23.57
C ASN A 134 18.73 0.08 -23.09
N TYR A 135 18.80 0.30 -21.77
CA TYR A 135 18.99 1.61 -21.15
C TYR A 135 19.90 1.53 -19.90
N PRO A 136 21.20 1.23 -20.05
CA PRO A 136 22.11 1.04 -18.91
C PRO A 136 22.16 2.24 -17.96
N GLU A 137 22.13 3.47 -18.49
CA GLU A 137 22.12 4.70 -17.69
C GLU A 137 20.89 4.80 -16.76
N LEU A 138 19.76 4.20 -17.16
CA LEU A 138 18.53 4.16 -16.38
C LEU A 138 18.56 3.04 -15.35
N PHE A 139 19.19 1.90 -15.69
CA PHE A 139 19.42 0.81 -14.77
C PHE A 139 20.33 1.26 -13.62
N ASP A 140 21.42 1.98 -13.90
CA ASP A 140 22.33 2.52 -12.90
C ASP A 140 21.66 3.53 -11.94
N GLN A 141 20.54 4.13 -12.35
CA GLN A 141 19.75 5.03 -11.49
C GLN A 141 18.80 4.30 -10.55
N LEU A 142 18.55 3.00 -10.73
CA LEU A 142 17.69 2.25 -9.82
C LEU A 142 18.41 2.05 -8.49
N CYS A 143 17.77 2.47 -7.41
CA CYS A 143 18.31 2.32 -6.08
C CYS A 143 18.27 0.85 -5.62
N GLU A 144 19.18 0.51 -4.70
CA GLU A 144 19.11 -0.74 -3.95
C GLU A 144 17.82 -0.82 -3.12
N GLY A 145 17.43 -2.03 -2.73
CA GLY A 145 16.21 -2.27 -1.97
C GLY A 145 16.22 -1.65 -0.57
N ALA A 146 15.05 -1.12 -0.17
CA ALA A 146 14.82 -0.57 1.17
C ALA A 146 14.82 -1.67 2.25
N THR A 147 15.29 -1.33 3.46
CA THR A 147 15.26 -2.28 4.57
C THR A 147 13.86 -2.42 5.15
N THR A 148 13.64 -3.47 5.94
CA THR A 148 12.39 -3.64 6.69
C THR A 148 12.14 -2.50 7.69
N ASN A 149 13.20 -1.90 8.26
CA ASN A 149 13.05 -0.76 9.17
C ASN A 149 12.61 0.49 8.42
N ASP A 150 13.21 0.73 7.25
CA ASP A 150 12.85 1.86 6.37
C ASP A 150 11.37 1.80 5.99
N LEU A 151 10.87 0.61 5.66
CA LEU A 151 9.47 0.40 5.34
C LEU A 151 8.53 0.58 6.53
N ASN A 152 8.94 0.11 7.71
CA ASN A 152 8.12 0.30 8.92
C ASN A 152 8.05 1.80 9.30
N ASP A 153 9.14 2.54 9.09
CA ASP A 153 9.17 3.99 9.28
C ASP A 153 8.35 4.73 8.21
N LEU A 154 8.35 4.24 6.97
CA LEU A 154 7.48 4.75 5.91
C LEU A 154 5.99 4.56 6.28
N GLU A 155 5.59 3.35 6.65
CA GLU A 155 4.22 3.05 7.09
C GLU A 155 3.80 3.89 8.30
N HIS A 156 4.73 4.12 9.23
CA HIS A 156 4.49 4.98 10.38
C HIS A 156 4.27 6.45 9.99
N GLN A 157 5.04 6.98 9.04
CA GLN A 157 4.90 8.35 8.56
C GLN A 157 3.61 8.57 7.75
N LEU A 158 3.21 7.57 6.97
CA LEU A 158 1.98 7.60 6.17
C LEU A 158 0.72 7.32 7.00
N ASP A 159 0.87 6.83 8.24
CA ASP A 159 -0.22 6.38 9.12
C ASP A 159 -1.12 5.32 8.44
N CYS A 160 -0.48 4.39 7.72
CA CYS A 160 -1.18 3.33 6.97
C CYS A 160 -0.33 2.07 6.83
N SER A 161 -0.97 0.94 6.54
CA SER A 161 -0.28 -0.28 6.12
C SER A 161 -0.24 -0.37 4.60
N LEU A 162 0.96 -0.61 4.06
CA LEU A 162 1.14 -0.75 2.62
C LEU A 162 0.75 -2.16 2.16
N PRO A 163 0.25 -2.32 0.91
CA PRO A 163 0.07 -3.62 0.31
C PRO A 163 1.40 -4.38 0.21
N GLN A 164 1.34 -5.70 0.42
CA GLN A 164 2.52 -6.56 0.44
C GLN A 164 3.32 -6.49 -0.86
N ASP A 165 2.65 -6.33 -2.01
CA ASP A 165 3.31 -6.21 -3.30
C ASP A 165 4.06 -4.88 -3.48
N VAL A 166 3.57 -3.78 -2.88
CA VAL A 166 4.31 -2.51 -2.81
C VAL A 166 5.53 -2.66 -1.91
N ARG A 167 5.36 -3.30 -0.74
CA ARG A 167 6.46 -3.56 0.20
C ARG A 167 7.57 -4.38 -0.46
N GLU A 168 7.22 -5.48 -1.13
CA GLU A 168 8.17 -6.31 -1.87
C GLU A 168 8.89 -5.55 -2.97
N SER A 169 8.19 -4.64 -3.66
CA SER A 169 8.80 -3.82 -4.71
C SER A 169 9.85 -2.88 -4.15
N LEU A 170 9.54 -2.18 -3.06
CA LEU A 170 10.48 -1.25 -2.41
C LEU A 170 11.68 -1.99 -1.80
N MET A 171 11.50 -3.24 -1.35
CA MET A 171 12.59 -4.11 -0.90
C MET A 171 13.51 -4.60 -2.03
N ILE A 172 13.11 -4.44 -3.30
CA ILE A 172 13.96 -4.76 -4.45
C ILE A 172 14.62 -3.49 -4.97
N HIS A 173 13.81 -2.45 -5.22
CA HIS A 173 14.27 -1.13 -5.64
C HIS A 173 13.56 -0.03 -4.86
N ASP A 174 14.34 0.74 -4.11
CA ASP A 174 13.89 1.93 -3.39
C ASP A 174 13.88 3.17 -4.30
N GLY A 175 13.08 3.10 -5.37
CA GLY A 175 12.95 4.21 -6.33
C GLY A 175 14.17 4.43 -7.22
N GLN A 176 14.25 5.64 -7.78
CA GLN A 176 15.35 6.11 -8.62
C GLN A 176 16.19 7.16 -7.88
N GLU A 177 17.48 7.24 -8.20
CA GLU A 177 18.40 8.21 -7.60
C GLU A 177 18.01 9.67 -7.91
N ARG A 178 18.22 10.54 -6.90
CA ARG A 178 17.99 11.98 -7.01
C ARG A 178 19.11 12.65 -7.79
N GLY A 179 18.74 13.54 -8.71
CA GLY A 179 19.69 14.42 -9.42
C GLY A 179 20.25 13.89 -10.74
N GLY A 180 19.77 12.73 -11.21
CA GLY A 180 20.02 12.23 -12.57
C GLY A 180 19.25 13.00 -13.65
N THR A 181 19.39 12.57 -14.90
CA THR A 181 18.47 12.97 -15.98
C THR A 181 17.04 12.58 -15.56
N PRO A 182 16.01 13.43 -15.79
CA PRO A 182 14.64 13.18 -15.34
C PRO A 182 13.94 12.10 -16.20
N THR A 183 14.63 11.00 -16.48
CA THR A 183 14.14 9.88 -17.25
C THR A 183 13.57 8.86 -16.30
N GLY A 184 12.24 8.81 -16.22
CA GLY A 184 11.56 7.86 -15.36
C GLY A 184 11.51 6.46 -15.97
N ILE A 185 11.72 5.44 -15.13
CA ILE A 185 11.71 4.05 -15.57
C ILE A 185 10.32 3.57 -15.98
N VAL A 186 9.27 4.16 -15.39
CA VAL A 186 7.88 3.80 -15.64
C VAL A 186 7.31 4.71 -16.74
N PHE A 187 7.48 4.32 -18.01
CA PHE A 187 6.98 5.08 -19.17
C PHE A 187 7.43 6.56 -19.20
N GLY A 188 8.66 6.85 -18.75
CA GLY A 188 9.18 8.22 -18.61
C GLY A 188 8.82 8.90 -17.30
N SER A 189 7.98 8.28 -16.46
CA SER A 189 7.63 8.76 -15.11
C SER A 189 8.52 8.11 -14.05
N MET A 190 8.95 8.91 -13.08
CA MET A 190 9.96 8.52 -12.09
C MET A 190 9.35 7.65 -11.01
N LEU A 191 9.98 6.50 -10.74
CA LEU A 191 9.66 5.69 -9.56
C LEU A 191 10.28 6.34 -8.32
N MET A 192 9.46 6.65 -7.32
CA MET A 192 9.87 7.40 -6.16
C MET A 192 10.53 6.54 -5.09
N ASP A 193 11.53 7.10 -4.41
CA ASP A 193 12.12 6.52 -3.21
C ASP A 193 11.20 6.68 -1.97
N CYS A 194 11.47 5.97 -0.88
CA CYS A 194 10.64 6.05 0.34
C CYS A 194 10.48 7.50 0.86
N GLU A 195 11.50 8.35 0.73
CA GLU A 195 11.46 9.73 1.20
C GLU A 195 10.59 10.60 0.27
N GLU A 196 10.69 10.44 -1.04
CA GLU A 196 9.88 11.11 -2.05
C GLU A 196 8.41 10.73 -1.93
N ILE A 197 8.11 9.46 -1.65
CA ILE A 197 6.74 9.01 -1.37
C ILE A 197 6.14 9.82 -0.22
N VAL A 198 6.88 10.02 0.88
CA VAL A 198 6.41 10.83 2.02
C VAL A 198 6.26 12.30 1.64
N GLN A 199 7.22 12.88 0.92
CA GLN A 199 7.19 14.28 0.50
C GLN A 199 6.00 14.59 -0.42
N GLU A 200 5.77 13.75 -1.42
CA GLU A 200 4.66 13.88 -2.37
C GLU A 200 3.33 13.62 -1.65
N TRP A 201 3.24 12.58 -0.82
CA TRP A 201 2.06 12.31 -0.01
C TRP A 201 1.70 13.48 0.92
N GLU A 202 2.69 14.07 1.61
CA GLU A 202 2.41 15.21 2.49
C GLU A 202 1.94 16.44 1.70
N THR A 203 2.49 16.64 0.49
CA THR A 203 2.04 17.69 -0.42
C THR A 203 0.55 17.49 -0.77
N TRP A 204 0.16 16.28 -1.17
CA TRP A 204 -1.24 15.95 -1.46
C TRP A 204 -2.14 15.99 -0.22
N ARG A 205 -1.61 15.65 0.96
CA ARG A 205 -2.31 15.80 2.25
C ARG A 205 -2.62 17.27 2.54
N LYS A 206 -1.65 18.18 2.31
CA LYS A 206 -1.85 19.62 2.46
C LYS A 206 -2.88 20.15 1.48
N VAL A 207 -2.84 19.70 0.22
CA VAL A 207 -3.86 20.03 -0.79
C VAL A 207 -5.24 19.56 -0.35
N ASN A 208 -5.36 18.33 0.16
CA ASN A 208 -6.62 17.80 0.67
C ASN A 208 -7.12 18.56 1.92
N GLN A 209 -6.22 18.96 2.82
CA GLN A 209 -6.58 19.77 3.99
C GLN A 209 -7.05 21.17 3.62
N GLN A 210 -6.36 21.86 2.71
CA GLN A 210 -6.80 23.16 2.21
C GLN A 210 -8.18 23.05 1.56
N PHE A 211 -8.40 21.97 0.81
CA PHE A 211 -9.69 21.66 0.22
C PHE A 211 -10.79 21.43 1.27
N LEU A 212 -10.51 20.71 2.37
CA LEU A 212 -11.47 20.42 3.45
C LEU A 212 -11.71 21.60 4.40
N LEU A 213 -10.68 22.37 4.75
CA LEU A 213 -10.77 23.51 5.69
C LEU A 213 -11.57 24.68 5.11
N ASP A 214 -11.52 24.85 3.79
CA ASP A 214 -12.33 25.85 3.10
C ASP A 214 -13.79 25.42 2.92
N ALA A 215 -14.18 24.20 3.34
CA ALA A 215 -15.56 23.76 3.30
C ALA A 215 -16.39 24.53 4.36
N PRO A 216 -17.54 25.13 3.99
CA PRO A 216 -18.34 25.88 4.94
C PRO A 216 -18.85 24.97 6.05
N SER A 217 -18.59 25.36 7.31
CA SER A 217 -19.20 24.70 8.47
C SER A 217 -20.73 24.76 8.36
N PRO A 218 -21.48 23.68 8.66
CA PRO A 218 -22.92 23.76 8.71
C PRO A 218 -23.35 24.84 9.71
N PRO A 219 -24.40 25.63 9.41
CA PRO A 219 -24.87 26.65 10.34
C PRO A 219 -25.25 25.99 11.67
N PRO A 220 -24.96 26.63 12.81
CA PRO A 220 -25.31 26.06 14.11
C PRO A 220 -26.83 25.88 14.19
N VAL A 221 -27.28 24.62 14.22
CA VAL A 221 -28.67 24.30 14.58
C VAL A 221 -28.89 24.76 16.00
N THR A 222 -29.57 25.90 16.13
CA THR A 222 -30.04 26.41 17.42
C THR A 222 -31.08 25.41 17.95
N PRO A 223 -30.89 24.83 19.13
CA PRO A 223 -31.90 23.95 19.70
C PRO A 223 -33.13 24.79 20.04
N LEU A 224 -34.28 24.47 19.44
CA LEU A 224 -35.58 25.03 19.79
C LEU A 224 -35.87 24.71 21.26
N LYS A 225 -35.54 25.62 22.17
CA LYS A 225 -36.00 25.58 23.55
C LYS A 225 -37.49 25.90 23.56
N ALA A 226 -38.29 24.89 23.86
CA ALA A 226 -39.64 25.05 24.36
C ALA A 226 -39.62 25.87 25.67
N PHE A 227 -40.41 26.94 25.74
CA PHE A 227 -40.91 27.44 27.03
C PHE A 227 -42.25 28.15 26.89
N VAL A 228 -43.11 27.84 27.86
CA VAL A 228 -44.50 28.20 28.07
C VAL A 228 -44.57 29.50 28.88
N GLY A 229 -45.42 30.45 28.45
CA GLY A 229 -46.19 31.38 29.31
C GLY A 229 -45.47 32.43 30.16
N GLY A 230 -45.91 33.68 30.05
CA GLY A 230 -45.76 34.70 31.11
C GLY A 230 -45.48 36.12 30.61
N ALA A 231 -46.38 37.05 30.93
CA ALA A 231 -46.36 38.46 30.53
C ALA A 231 -45.42 39.35 31.37
N ALA A 232 -44.86 40.41 30.77
CA ALA A 232 -44.98 41.83 31.18
C ALA A 232 -43.81 42.73 30.72
N SER A 233 -44.19 43.95 30.32
CA SER A 233 -43.51 45.26 30.39
C SER A 233 -42.21 45.56 29.60
N SER A 234 -42.40 46.37 28.55
CA SER A 234 -41.73 47.65 28.22
C SER A 234 -40.24 47.84 28.51
N GLU A 235 -39.45 48.14 27.48
CA GLU A 235 -38.91 49.48 27.19
C GLU A 235 -38.10 49.46 25.88
N ALA A 236 -38.04 50.61 25.22
CA ALA A 236 -37.59 50.80 23.85
C ALA A 236 -36.06 50.78 23.69
N SER A 237 -35.57 50.33 22.53
CA SER A 237 -34.41 50.95 21.89
C SER A 237 -34.38 50.66 20.39
N SER A 238 -34.73 51.71 19.65
CA SER A 238 -34.51 51.82 18.22
C SER A 238 -33.02 52.10 17.99
N SER A 239 -32.29 51.11 17.48
CA SER A 239 -31.01 51.37 16.83
C SER A 239 -30.88 50.50 15.58
N ARG A 240 -31.19 51.13 14.45
CA ARG A 240 -30.70 50.88 13.09
C ARG A 240 -30.04 49.51 12.90
N GLN A 241 -30.75 48.61 12.21
CA GLN A 241 -30.14 47.48 11.52
C GLN A 241 -28.92 47.99 10.74
N ARG A 242 -27.73 47.61 11.18
CA ARG A 242 -26.58 47.54 10.28
C ARG A 242 -26.96 46.49 9.23
N PRO A 243 -26.87 46.77 7.92
CA PRO A 243 -26.77 45.66 6.99
C PRO A 243 -25.56 44.85 7.46
N SER A 244 -25.79 43.59 7.81
CA SER A 244 -24.71 42.62 7.90
C SER A 244 -23.97 42.73 6.59
N SER A 245 -22.76 43.27 6.64
CA SER A 245 -21.81 43.22 5.54
C SER A 245 -21.66 41.75 5.20
N SER A 246 -22.36 41.31 4.15
CA SER A 246 -22.10 40.08 3.45
C SER A 246 -20.72 40.23 2.83
N SER A 247 -19.70 40.06 3.64
CA SER A 247 -18.32 39.96 3.20
C SER A 247 -18.19 38.66 2.41
N SER A 248 -18.30 38.78 1.09
CA SER A 248 -17.43 38.10 0.11
C SER A 248 -17.22 36.59 0.30
N ALA A 249 -18.28 35.82 0.53
CA ALA A 249 -18.21 34.35 0.55
C ALA A 249 -18.60 33.69 -0.79
N SER A 250 -19.07 34.44 -1.79
CA SER A 250 -19.66 33.86 -3.01
C SER A 250 -18.65 33.20 -3.96
N ASN A 251 -17.43 33.75 -4.08
CA ASN A 251 -16.48 33.24 -5.09
C ASN A 251 -15.73 32.00 -4.65
N GLY A 252 -15.59 31.75 -3.34
CA GLY A 252 -14.81 30.62 -2.81
C GLY A 252 -15.53 29.26 -2.94
N ASP A 253 -16.86 29.26 -2.86
CA ASP A 253 -17.66 28.03 -2.96
C ASP A 253 -17.84 27.57 -4.42
N GLU A 254 -17.92 28.49 -5.38
CA GLU A 254 -18.21 28.16 -6.78
C GLU A 254 -17.08 27.37 -7.45
N TRP A 255 -15.82 27.78 -7.28
CA TRP A 255 -14.70 27.05 -7.88
C TRP A 255 -14.52 25.65 -7.27
N ARG A 256 -14.80 25.48 -5.96
CA ARG A 256 -14.74 24.17 -5.27
C ARG A 256 -15.83 23.24 -5.76
N GLN A 257 -17.07 23.71 -5.83
CA GLN A 257 -18.17 22.90 -6.35
C GLN A 257 -17.95 22.54 -7.82
N THR A 258 -17.41 23.48 -8.61
CA THR A 258 -17.03 23.22 -10.00
C THR A 258 -15.96 22.13 -10.07
N LEU A 259 -14.91 22.22 -9.25
CA LEU A 259 -13.84 21.22 -9.21
C LEU A 259 -14.37 19.85 -8.79
N LEU A 260 -15.16 19.75 -7.71
CA LEU A 260 -15.81 18.51 -7.26
C LEU A 260 -16.72 17.91 -8.33
N SER A 261 -17.50 18.73 -9.01
CA SER A 261 -18.44 18.27 -10.04
C SER A 261 -17.74 17.65 -11.24
N ARG A 262 -16.47 18.01 -11.48
CA ARG A 262 -15.63 17.43 -12.53
C ARG A 262 -14.98 16.11 -12.12
N GLN A 263 -14.92 15.80 -10.82
CA GLN A 263 -14.24 14.60 -10.34
C GLN A 263 -15.05 13.34 -10.68
N ASP A 264 -14.44 12.41 -11.42
CA ASP A 264 -15.06 11.15 -11.78
C ASP A 264 -14.08 9.97 -11.71
N SER A 265 -14.56 8.77 -12.00
CA SER A 265 -13.77 7.54 -11.92
C SER A 265 -14.09 6.58 -13.06
N VAL A 266 -13.04 5.93 -13.59
CA VAL A 266 -13.12 4.82 -14.53
C VAL A 266 -12.36 3.61 -13.96
N PRO A 267 -13.01 2.45 -13.76
CA PRO A 267 -14.45 2.20 -13.90
C PRO A 267 -15.33 3.04 -12.96
N PRO A 268 -16.63 3.22 -13.26
CA PRO A 268 -17.52 4.01 -12.40
C PRO A 268 -17.52 3.52 -10.95
N ASN A 269 -17.44 4.44 -10.01
CA ASN A 269 -17.40 4.21 -8.56
C ASN A 269 -16.19 3.40 -8.05
N ALA A 270 -15.17 3.14 -8.88
CA ALA A 270 -13.98 2.40 -8.44
C ALA A 270 -13.06 3.26 -7.56
N VAL A 271 -12.98 4.56 -7.85
CA VAL A 271 -12.19 5.56 -7.12
C VAL A 271 -13.14 6.60 -6.54
N GLN A 272 -12.82 7.13 -5.35
CA GLN A 272 -13.59 8.22 -4.76
C GLN A 272 -13.56 9.48 -5.63
N ARG A 273 -14.70 10.15 -5.77
CA ARG A 273 -14.86 11.39 -6.56
C ARG A 273 -14.37 12.61 -5.79
N THR A 274 -13.08 12.63 -5.52
CA THR A 274 -12.37 13.74 -4.88
C THR A 274 -11.17 14.14 -5.71
N TYR A 275 -10.71 15.37 -5.53
CA TYR A 275 -9.51 15.86 -6.19
C TYR A 275 -8.25 15.20 -5.60
N ALA A 276 -8.18 15.11 -4.27
CA ALA A 276 -7.10 14.49 -3.51
C ALA A 276 -7.66 13.62 -2.37
N HIS A 277 -6.92 12.59 -1.96
CA HIS A 277 -7.29 11.74 -0.83
C HIS A 277 -6.04 11.23 -0.12
N VAL A 278 -6.04 11.21 1.22
CA VAL A 278 -4.87 10.80 2.03
C VAL A 278 -4.54 9.31 1.91
N GLY A 279 -5.52 8.50 1.55
CA GLY A 279 -5.35 7.07 1.27
C GLY A 279 -4.82 6.76 -0.14
N TRP A 280 -4.48 7.76 -0.95
CA TRP A 280 -3.81 7.55 -2.24
C TRP A 280 -2.32 7.79 -2.04
N ILE A 281 -1.56 6.69 -1.95
CA ILE A 281 -0.12 6.76 -1.69
C ILE A 281 0.60 6.79 -3.04
N PRO A 282 1.21 7.92 -3.43
CA PRO A 282 1.87 8.05 -4.72
C PRO A 282 3.14 7.20 -4.74
N LEU A 283 3.39 6.49 -5.85
CA LEU A 283 4.56 5.63 -6.06
C LEU A 283 5.38 6.09 -7.28
N VAL A 284 4.75 6.73 -8.25
CA VAL A 284 5.38 7.23 -9.47
C VAL A 284 4.90 8.64 -9.75
N ARG A 285 5.80 9.53 -10.19
CA ARG A 285 5.51 10.94 -10.52
C ARG A 285 5.97 11.32 -11.94
N ASP A 286 5.24 12.21 -12.61
CA ASP A 286 5.54 12.67 -13.98
C ASP A 286 6.20 14.06 -14.06
N TRP A 287 6.59 14.65 -12.92
CA TRP A 287 7.08 16.05 -12.78
C TRP A 287 6.08 17.16 -13.16
N GLY A 288 4.94 16.80 -13.78
CA GLY A 288 3.83 17.67 -14.12
C GLY A 288 2.75 17.72 -13.03
N GLY A 289 2.96 17.07 -11.90
CA GLY A 289 1.99 17.00 -10.80
C GLY A 289 0.96 15.89 -10.96
N ASN A 290 1.23 14.89 -11.82
CA ASN A 290 0.46 13.67 -11.91
C ASN A 290 1.24 12.49 -11.33
N ASN A 291 0.49 11.56 -10.75
CA ASN A 291 1.01 10.46 -9.98
C ASN A 291 0.26 9.16 -10.27
N LEU A 292 0.99 8.05 -10.30
CA LEU A 292 0.41 6.73 -10.06
C LEU A 292 0.47 6.45 -8.56
N ALA A 293 -0.67 6.17 -7.96
CA ALA A 293 -0.78 5.82 -6.55
C ALA A 293 -1.36 4.43 -6.36
N VAL A 294 -1.01 3.84 -5.21
CA VAL A 294 -1.80 2.76 -4.65
C VAL A 294 -2.96 3.34 -3.83
N ASP A 295 -4.17 2.86 -4.12
CA ASP A 295 -5.41 3.33 -3.50
C ASP A 295 -5.79 2.44 -2.32
N LEU A 296 -5.59 2.98 -1.12
CA LEU A 296 -5.92 2.35 0.16
C LEU A 296 -7.34 2.71 0.64
N ALA A 297 -8.06 3.55 -0.10
CA ALA A 297 -9.41 3.99 0.22
C ALA A 297 -10.28 4.02 -1.04
N PRO A 298 -10.53 2.84 -1.66
CA PRO A 298 -11.28 2.75 -2.90
C PRO A 298 -12.73 3.20 -2.74
N GLY A 299 -13.35 3.52 -3.88
CA GLY A 299 -14.80 3.71 -3.94
C GLY A 299 -15.56 2.38 -3.80
N PRO A 300 -16.91 2.41 -3.75
CA PRO A 300 -17.74 1.21 -3.57
C PRO A 300 -17.56 0.12 -4.64
N GLY A 301 -17.14 0.49 -5.84
CA GLY A 301 -16.84 -0.44 -6.94
C GLY A 301 -15.35 -0.77 -7.09
N GLY A 302 -14.50 -0.28 -6.18
CA GLY A 302 -13.05 -0.44 -6.25
C GLY A 302 -12.52 -1.56 -5.36
N ARG A 303 -11.21 -1.73 -5.41
CA ARG A 303 -10.47 -2.75 -4.67
C ARG A 303 -9.33 -2.09 -3.89
N TRP A 304 -9.15 -2.50 -2.63
CA TRP A 304 -8.03 -2.03 -1.82
C TRP A 304 -6.71 -2.46 -2.45
N GLY A 305 -5.77 -1.53 -2.58
CA GLY A 305 -4.49 -1.75 -3.22
C GLY A 305 -4.52 -1.66 -4.76
N GLN A 306 -5.63 -1.26 -5.37
CA GLN A 306 -5.67 -0.97 -6.81
C GLN A 306 -4.74 0.21 -7.15
N ILE A 307 -4.19 0.23 -8.36
CA ILE A 307 -3.32 1.30 -8.82
C ILE A 307 -4.15 2.31 -9.60
N VAL A 308 -4.07 3.58 -9.21
CA VAL A 308 -4.85 4.68 -9.76
C VAL A 308 -3.95 5.76 -10.32
N LEU A 309 -4.39 6.37 -11.42
CA LEU A 309 -3.81 7.59 -11.98
C LEU A 309 -4.60 8.79 -11.47
N PHE A 310 -3.92 9.69 -10.76
CA PHE A 310 -4.50 10.91 -10.19
C PHE A 310 -3.49 12.05 -10.28
N GLY A 311 -3.94 13.29 -10.07
CA GLY A 311 -3.05 14.44 -10.07
C GLY A 311 -3.69 15.71 -10.59
N ARG A 312 -2.83 16.70 -10.85
CA ARG A 312 -3.19 18.05 -11.32
C ARG A 312 -4.10 18.02 -12.55
N ASP A 313 -3.83 17.12 -13.49
CA ASP A 313 -4.50 17.06 -14.79
C ASP A 313 -5.60 15.97 -14.85
N TYR A 314 -5.80 15.21 -13.77
CA TYR A 314 -6.72 14.05 -13.72
C TYR A 314 -7.95 14.33 -12.85
N ASP A 315 -8.92 15.04 -13.41
CA ASP A 315 -10.26 15.13 -12.83
C ASP A 315 -10.95 13.76 -12.80
N THR A 316 -10.85 13.02 -13.91
CA THR A 316 -11.28 11.62 -13.98
C THR A 316 -10.11 10.73 -13.56
N LYS A 317 -10.30 9.95 -12.50
CA LYS A 317 -9.30 8.99 -12.01
C LYS A 317 -9.46 7.66 -12.74
N TYR A 318 -8.34 7.06 -13.12
CA TYR A 318 -8.32 5.79 -13.84
C TYR A 318 -7.70 4.71 -12.99
N VAL A 319 -8.38 3.58 -12.82
CA VAL A 319 -7.77 2.37 -12.30
C VAL A 319 -6.94 1.73 -13.42
N VAL A 320 -5.61 1.77 -13.27
CA VAL A 320 -4.67 1.22 -14.27
C VAL A 320 -4.36 -0.25 -14.04
N ALA A 321 -4.44 -0.71 -12.79
CA ALA A 321 -4.21 -2.11 -12.43
C ALA A 321 -4.92 -2.49 -11.13
N ARG A 322 -5.20 -3.79 -10.96
CA ARG A 322 -5.85 -4.33 -9.75
C ARG A 322 -4.94 -4.42 -8.52
N SER A 323 -3.63 -4.36 -8.72
CA SER A 323 -2.59 -4.36 -7.67
C SER A 323 -1.26 -3.88 -8.27
N TRP A 324 -0.26 -3.59 -7.42
CA TRP A 324 1.07 -3.20 -7.88
C TRP A 324 1.77 -4.34 -8.64
N ALA A 325 1.68 -5.57 -8.14
CA ALA A 325 2.20 -6.74 -8.85
C ALA A 325 1.59 -6.90 -10.26
N ALA A 326 0.28 -6.64 -10.40
CA ALA A 326 -0.39 -6.66 -11.70
C ALA A 326 0.09 -5.53 -12.62
N PHE A 327 0.36 -4.34 -12.07
CA PHE A 327 0.92 -3.22 -12.82
C PHE A 327 2.32 -3.55 -13.37
N LEU A 328 3.23 -4.04 -12.52
CA LEU A 328 4.57 -4.46 -12.95
C LEU A 328 4.51 -5.55 -14.03
N ALA A 329 3.55 -6.48 -13.91
CA ALA A 329 3.32 -7.53 -14.89
C ALA A 329 2.84 -7.02 -16.25
N LEU A 330 2.07 -5.93 -16.29
CA LEU A 330 1.67 -5.26 -17.52
C LEU A 330 2.84 -4.48 -18.12
N TRP A 331 3.56 -3.74 -17.28
CA TRP A 331 4.71 -2.96 -17.70
C TRP A 331 5.80 -3.84 -18.36
N ARG A 332 6.15 -4.98 -17.74
CA ARG A 332 7.09 -5.94 -18.36
C ARG A 332 6.61 -6.46 -19.72
N ALA A 333 5.30 -6.62 -19.91
CA ALA A 333 4.77 -7.22 -21.13
C ALA A 333 4.91 -6.24 -22.30
N GLN A 334 4.79 -4.95 -22.00
CA GLN A 334 5.00 -3.88 -22.97
C GLN A 334 6.49 -3.67 -23.28
N ALA A 335 7.38 -3.74 -22.28
CA ALA A 335 8.83 -3.66 -22.48
C ALA A 335 9.37 -4.80 -23.36
N ALA A 336 8.83 -6.01 -23.23
CA ALA A 336 9.22 -7.16 -24.06
C ALA A 336 8.64 -7.16 -25.48
N GLY A 337 7.77 -6.19 -25.82
CA GLY A 337 7.13 -6.06 -27.13
C GLY A 337 7.71 -4.96 -28.01
N ILE A 338 8.78 -4.29 -27.56
CA ILE A 338 9.57 -3.28 -28.30
C ILE A 338 10.83 -3.98 -28.80
#